data_AF-A0A7V1QRU8-F1
#
_entry.id   AF-A0A7V1QRU8-F1
#
_cell.length_a   1.000
_cell.length_b   1.000
_cell.length_c   1.000
_cell.angle_alpha   90.00
_cell.angle_beta   90.00
_cell.angle_gamma   90.00
#
_symmetry.space_group_name_H-M   'P 1'
#
loop_
_entity.id
_entity.type
_entity.pdbx_description
1 polymer ?
#
loop_
_entity_poly.entity_id
_entity_poly.type
_entity_poly.pdbx_seq_one_letter_code
_entity_poly.pdbx_strand_id
1 'polypeptide(L)'
;MVERRIARAAERFWSRSGGRPTPPADMERAVLWALPLDVQPITGLTVAHIAAWLSARGLPHPPLGPARRLRGCLLARRGQGMVFVAADDPPAEQRFTLAHEAAHFLLDYQEKRERALARLGEAIRPVLDGERPPTHQERLQALLADVPLGLHTHLMERGPDGAPCLEAASAECDADRLALELLAPEREALALVRATGTDRETYAAQAARAAAALAARFGLPPAVAEGYARGLLHRLTGGPSVAEWLGLGARR
;
A
#
# COMPACT_ATOMS: atom_id res chain seq x y z
N MET A 1 7.67 11.30 10.73
CA MET A 1 8.56 11.72 9.63
C MET A 1 8.54 10.54 8.70
N VAL A 2 8.18 10.72 7.42
CA VAL A 2 8.20 9.60 6.46
C VAL A 2 9.58 8.97 6.50
N GLU A 3 9.62 7.65 6.64
CA GLU A 3 10.88 6.93 6.64
C GLU A 3 11.60 7.17 5.31
N ARG A 4 12.92 7.40 5.35
CA ARG A 4 13.71 7.72 4.15
C ARG A 4 13.62 6.63 3.07
N ARG A 5 13.33 5.39 3.44
CA ARG A 5 13.09 4.29 2.50
C ARG A 5 11.80 4.53 1.70
N ILE A 6 10.70 4.82 2.38
CA ILE A 6 9.38 5.05 1.79
C ILE A 6 9.40 6.27 0.84
N ALA A 7 9.96 7.40 1.29
CA ALA A 7 10.08 8.60 0.47
C ALA A 7 10.88 8.34 -0.82
N ARG A 8 11.99 7.60 -0.73
CA ARG A 8 12.79 7.21 -1.91
C ARG A 8 12.05 6.25 -2.83
N ALA A 9 11.28 5.31 -2.28
CA ALA A 9 10.47 4.41 -3.09
C ALA A 9 9.42 5.18 -3.89
N ALA A 10 8.72 6.13 -3.26
CA ALA A 10 7.77 7.01 -3.93
C ALA A 10 8.42 7.89 -5.00
N GLU A 11 9.57 8.49 -4.71
CA GLU A 11 10.31 9.30 -5.68
C GLU A 11 10.74 8.50 -6.91
N ARG A 12 11.28 7.29 -6.72
CA ARG A 12 11.64 6.40 -7.83
C ARG A 12 10.42 5.98 -8.65
N PHE A 13 9.30 5.67 -8.00
CA PHE A 13 8.05 5.34 -8.68
C PHE A 13 7.60 6.49 -9.58
N TRP A 14 7.48 7.70 -9.03
CA TRP A 14 7.03 8.85 -9.79
C TRP A 14 8.03 9.29 -10.88
N SER A 15 9.33 9.11 -10.65
CA SER A 15 10.35 9.36 -11.68
C SER A 15 10.14 8.45 -12.90
N ARG A 16 9.85 7.15 -12.67
CA ARG A 16 9.59 6.18 -13.74
C ARG A 16 8.26 6.43 -14.46
N SER A 17 7.24 6.96 -13.79
CA SER A 17 5.95 7.31 -14.42
C SER A 17 5.97 8.64 -15.18
N GLY A 18 7.11 9.33 -15.28
CA GLY A 18 7.22 10.63 -15.95
C GLY A 18 6.91 11.85 -15.06
N GLY A 19 6.96 11.69 -13.75
CA GLY A 19 6.69 12.71 -12.74
C GLY A 19 5.38 12.48 -12.00
N ARG A 20 5.19 13.22 -10.91
CA ARG A 20 3.96 13.16 -10.10
C ARG A 20 2.87 14.06 -10.70
N PRO A 21 1.67 13.52 -10.98
CA PRO A 21 0.56 14.31 -11.51
C PRO A 21 -0.07 15.21 -10.43
N THR A 22 -0.96 16.11 -10.84
CA THR A 22 -1.83 16.82 -9.90
C THR A 22 -2.78 15.85 -9.22
N PRO A 23 -2.89 15.84 -7.88
CA PRO A 23 -3.85 14.98 -7.20
C PRO A 23 -5.31 15.35 -7.53
N PRO A 24 -6.24 14.37 -7.52
CA PRO A 24 -6.02 12.96 -7.21
C PRO A 24 -5.27 12.24 -8.34
N ALA A 25 -4.21 11.50 -7.99
CA ALA A 25 -3.33 10.86 -8.96
C ALA A 25 -4.00 9.65 -9.63
N ASP A 26 -3.96 9.57 -10.96
CA ASP A 26 -4.38 8.39 -11.71
C ASP A 26 -3.38 7.25 -11.49
N MET A 27 -3.67 6.40 -10.51
CA MET A 27 -2.76 5.34 -10.09
C MET A 27 -2.67 4.20 -11.09
N GLU A 28 -3.74 3.91 -11.82
CA GLU A 28 -3.72 2.85 -12.85
C GLU A 28 -2.74 3.21 -13.93
N ARG A 29 -2.87 4.41 -14.48
CA ARG A 29 -1.90 4.93 -15.44
C ARG A 29 -0.49 4.94 -14.85
N ALA A 30 -0.29 5.49 -13.64
CA ALA A 30 1.05 5.58 -13.05
C ALA A 30 1.72 4.21 -12.87
N VAL A 31 0.96 3.20 -12.43
CA VAL A 31 1.43 1.82 -12.25
C VAL A 31 1.83 1.20 -13.59
N LEU A 32 0.97 1.30 -14.61
CA LEU A 32 1.23 0.73 -15.95
C LEU A 32 2.49 1.33 -16.62
N TRP A 33 2.82 2.60 -16.31
CA TRP A 33 4.03 3.25 -16.82
C TRP A 33 5.28 2.93 -16.00
N ALA A 34 5.17 2.87 -14.67
CA ALA A 34 6.33 2.78 -13.79
C ALA A 34 6.78 1.34 -13.48
N LEU A 35 5.86 0.37 -13.55
CA LEU A 35 6.06 -0.97 -13.02
C LEU A 35 5.70 -2.03 -14.08
N PRO A 36 6.35 -3.21 -14.05
CA PRO A 36 5.94 -4.37 -14.84
C PRO A 36 4.72 -5.06 -14.21
N LEU A 37 3.66 -4.28 -13.99
CA LEU A 37 2.40 -4.69 -13.41
C LEU A 37 1.29 -4.57 -14.46
N ASP A 38 0.42 -5.56 -14.47
CA ASP A 38 -0.87 -5.49 -15.15
C ASP A 38 -1.99 -5.28 -14.11
N VAL A 39 -3.06 -4.59 -14.48
CA VAL A 39 -4.18 -4.27 -13.58
C VAL A 39 -5.46 -4.88 -14.14
N GLN A 40 -6.10 -5.72 -13.33
CA GLN A 40 -7.27 -6.51 -13.72
C GLN A 40 -8.46 -6.18 -12.82
N PRO A 41 -9.39 -5.31 -13.26
CA PRO A 41 -10.60 -5.02 -12.51
C PRO A 41 -11.57 -6.22 -12.56
N ILE A 42 -12.02 -6.70 -11.40
CA ILE A 42 -12.96 -7.82 -11.28
C ILE A 42 -14.14 -7.40 -10.42
N THR A 43 -15.36 -7.52 -10.96
CA THR A 43 -16.59 -7.30 -10.18
C THR A 43 -16.78 -8.42 -9.16
N GLY A 44 -16.95 -8.08 -7.88
CA GLY A 44 -17.15 -9.08 -6.84
C GLY A 44 -15.92 -9.96 -6.60
N LEU A 45 -14.73 -9.35 -6.60
CA LEU A 45 -13.45 -10.05 -6.40
C LEU A 45 -13.48 -10.95 -5.14
N THR A 46 -13.02 -12.20 -5.28
CA THR A 46 -12.97 -13.19 -4.20
C THR A 46 -11.69 -14.03 -4.28
N VAL A 47 -11.35 -14.71 -3.18
CA VAL A 47 -10.29 -15.72 -3.17
C VAL A 47 -10.53 -16.82 -4.22
N ALA A 48 -11.78 -17.21 -4.45
CA ALA A 48 -12.13 -18.22 -5.45
C ALA A 48 -11.80 -17.74 -6.88
N HIS A 49 -11.98 -16.45 -7.19
CA HIS A 49 -11.56 -15.88 -8.46
C HIS A 49 -10.06 -16.01 -8.67
N ILE A 50 -9.26 -15.69 -7.65
CA ILE A 50 -7.79 -15.81 -7.72
C ILE A 50 -7.35 -17.26 -7.89
N ALA A 51 -7.91 -18.19 -7.12
CA ALA A 51 -7.61 -19.62 -7.23
C ALA A 51 -7.96 -20.18 -8.62
N ALA A 52 -9.13 -19.81 -9.16
CA ALA A 52 -9.55 -20.21 -10.49
C ALA A 52 -8.62 -19.65 -11.58
N TRP A 53 -8.20 -18.38 -11.44
CA TRP A 53 -7.28 -17.73 -12.37
C TRP A 53 -5.91 -18.41 -12.41
N LEU A 54 -5.36 -18.79 -11.25
CA LEU A 54 -4.10 -19.53 -11.12
C LEU A 54 -4.22 -20.94 -11.71
N SER A 55 -5.31 -21.64 -11.37
CA SER A 55 -5.59 -23.00 -11.88
C SER A 55 -5.71 -23.04 -13.40
N ALA A 56 -6.43 -22.07 -13.99
CA ALA A 56 -6.58 -21.96 -15.44
C ALA A 56 -5.25 -21.75 -16.19
N ARG A 57 -4.20 -21.31 -15.49
CA ARG A 57 -2.85 -21.08 -16.04
C ARG A 57 -1.84 -22.16 -15.64
N GLY A 58 -2.30 -23.23 -14.98
CA GLY A 58 -1.43 -24.31 -14.50
C GLY A 58 -0.38 -23.83 -13.49
N LEU A 59 -0.63 -22.71 -12.79
CA LEU A 59 0.29 -22.18 -11.80
C LEU A 59 0.05 -22.88 -10.45
N PRO A 60 1.04 -23.60 -9.90
CA PRO A 60 0.89 -24.23 -8.59
C PRO A 60 0.75 -23.15 -7.52
N HIS A 61 -0.24 -23.33 -6.64
CA HIS A 61 -0.48 -22.41 -5.53
C HIS A 61 -0.89 -23.19 -4.27
N PRO A 62 -0.47 -22.75 -3.07
CA PRO A 62 -1.01 -23.29 -1.83
C PRO A 62 -2.50 -22.93 -1.71
N PRO A 63 -3.26 -23.59 -0.82
CA PRO A 63 -4.60 -23.13 -0.46
C PRO A 63 -4.56 -21.66 -0.03
N LEU A 64 -5.34 -20.82 -0.71
CA LEU A 64 -5.36 -19.36 -0.48
C LEU A 64 -6.21 -18.95 0.74
N GLY A 65 -6.56 -19.91 1.60
CA GLY A 65 -7.44 -19.72 2.74
C GLY A 65 -8.93 -19.82 2.40
N PRO A 66 -9.82 -19.39 3.32
CA PRO A 66 -11.26 -19.53 3.17
C PRO A 66 -11.82 -18.62 2.06
N ALA A 67 -12.97 -19.03 1.49
CA ALA A 67 -13.69 -18.23 0.51
C ALA A 67 -14.18 -16.91 1.13
N ARG A 68 -13.65 -15.78 0.65
CA ARG A 68 -14.00 -14.43 1.11
C ARG A 68 -13.85 -13.42 -0.02
N ARG A 69 -14.48 -12.25 0.15
CA ARG A 69 -14.33 -11.10 -0.75
C ARG A 69 -13.00 -10.38 -0.47
N LEU A 70 -12.41 -9.85 -1.54
CA LEU A 70 -11.16 -9.09 -1.48
C LEU A 70 -11.39 -7.69 -2.04
N ARG A 71 -10.58 -6.73 -1.61
CA ARG A 71 -10.48 -5.41 -2.27
C ARG A 71 -9.41 -5.45 -3.36
N GLY A 72 -8.27 -6.04 -3.01
CA GLY A 72 -7.09 -6.16 -3.85
C GLY A 72 -6.47 -7.54 -3.75
N CYS A 73 -5.70 -7.91 -4.77
CA CYS A 73 -4.77 -9.02 -4.71
C CYS A 73 -3.58 -8.73 -5.62
N LEU A 74 -2.37 -8.89 -5.10
CA LEU A 74 -1.15 -8.91 -5.90
C LEU A 74 -0.66 -10.34 -6.10
N LEU A 75 -0.40 -10.70 -7.35
CA LEU A 75 0.39 -11.86 -7.74
C LEU A 75 1.69 -11.37 -8.38
N ALA A 76 2.84 -11.87 -7.94
CA ALA A 76 4.12 -11.50 -8.55
C ALA A 76 5.03 -12.72 -8.78
N ARG A 77 5.58 -12.81 -9.99
CA ARG A 77 6.44 -13.91 -10.43
C ARG A 77 7.34 -13.44 -11.59
N ARG A 78 8.59 -13.90 -11.62
CA ARG A 78 9.57 -13.63 -12.69
C ARG A 78 9.79 -12.15 -13.00
N GLY A 79 9.76 -11.30 -11.97
CA GLY A 79 9.93 -9.85 -12.13
C GLY A 79 8.71 -9.12 -12.69
N GLN A 80 7.60 -9.81 -12.87
CA GLN A 80 6.31 -9.26 -13.32
C GLN A 80 5.27 -9.44 -12.22
N GLY A 81 4.20 -8.66 -12.27
CA GLY A 81 3.05 -8.90 -11.40
C GLY A 81 1.73 -8.54 -12.03
N MET A 82 0.68 -8.91 -11.31
CA MET A 82 -0.71 -8.69 -11.67
C MET A 82 -1.45 -8.25 -10.42
N VAL A 83 -2.14 -7.12 -10.53
CA VAL A 83 -2.97 -6.58 -9.46
C VAL A 83 -4.42 -6.78 -9.87
N PHE A 84 -5.17 -7.52 -9.05
CA PHE A 84 -6.62 -7.62 -9.16
C PHE A 84 -7.24 -6.61 -8.23
N VAL A 85 -8.20 -5.81 -8.74
CA VAL A 85 -8.90 -4.80 -7.95
C VAL A 85 -10.40 -5.06 -8.02
N ALA A 86 -11.10 -4.93 -6.91
CA ALA A 86 -12.56 -5.01 -6.86
C ALA A 86 -13.18 -3.83 -7.64
N ALA A 87 -13.77 -4.13 -8.80
CA ALA A 87 -14.35 -3.13 -9.67
C ALA A 87 -15.63 -2.48 -9.10
N ASP A 88 -16.25 -3.14 -8.12
CA ASP A 88 -17.45 -2.66 -7.42
C ASP A 88 -17.13 -1.70 -6.26
N ASP A 89 -15.86 -1.50 -5.90
CA ASP A 89 -15.47 -0.54 -4.86
C ASP A 89 -15.51 0.91 -5.40
N PRO A 90 -15.77 1.92 -4.55
CA PRO A 90 -15.72 3.33 -4.95
C PRO A 90 -14.36 3.74 -5.56
N PRO A 91 -14.29 4.74 -6.45
CA PRO A 91 -13.03 5.15 -7.10
C PRO A 91 -11.90 5.53 -6.14
N ALA A 92 -12.22 6.09 -4.96
CA ALA A 92 -11.22 6.39 -3.94
C ALA A 92 -10.62 5.12 -3.32
N GLU A 93 -11.46 4.11 -3.08
CA GLU A 93 -11.05 2.79 -2.57
C GLU A 93 -10.18 2.07 -3.60
N GLN A 94 -10.62 2.01 -4.87
CA GLN A 94 -9.82 1.39 -5.94
C GLN A 94 -8.44 2.04 -6.07
N ARG A 95 -8.38 3.38 -6.00
CA ARG A 95 -7.11 4.14 -6.07
C ARG A 95 -6.18 3.81 -4.91
N PHE A 96 -6.72 3.72 -3.70
CA PHE A 96 -5.94 3.35 -2.51
C PHE A 96 -5.48 1.90 -2.56
N THR A 97 -6.38 0.96 -2.87
CA THR A 97 -6.05 -0.45 -3.06
C THR A 97 -4.94 -0.63 -4.09
N LEU A 98 -5.03 0.03 -5.25
CA LEU A 98 -3.98 -0.08 -6.26
C LEU A 98 -2.64 0.49 -5.78
N ALA A 99 -2.66 1.62 -5.07
CA ALA A 99 -1.44 2.18 -4.49
C ALA A 99 -0.82 1.26 -3.42
N HIS A 100 -1.65 0.60 -2.62
CA HIS A 100 -1.26 -0.37 -1.60
C HIS A 100 -0.67 -1.65 -2.22
N GLU A 101 -1.32 -2.24 -3.22
CA GLU A 101 -0.77 -3.42 -3.91
C GLU A 101 0.51 -3.08 -4.71
N ALA A 102 0.59 -1.88 -5.30
CA ALA A 102 1.83 -1.40 -5.90
C ALA A 102 2.96 -1.23 -4.86
N ALA A 103 2.62 -0.84 -3.63
CA ALA A 103 3.58 -0.75 -2.54
C ALA A 103 4.11 -2.12 -2.12
N HIS A 104 3.26 -3.14 -2.01
CA HIS A 104 3.72 -4.53 -1.81
C HIS A 104 4.61 -5.00 -2.96
N PHE A 105 4.25 -4.72 -4.20
CA PHE A 105 5.09 -5.08 -5.34
C PHE A 105 6.47 -4.42 -5.25
N LEU A 106 6.54 -3.14 -4.90
CA LEU A 106 7.79 -2.42 -4.75
C LEU A 106 8.64 -2.95 -3.59
N LEU A 107 8.06 -3.01 -2.39
CA LEU A 107 8.79 -3.25 -1.14
C LEU A 107 9.03 -4.73 -0.86
N ASP A 108 8.03 -5.57 -1.14
CA ASP A 108 8.03 -6.98 -0.76
C ASP A 108 8.40 -7.92 -1.90
N TYR A 109 8.39 -7.44 -3.14
CA TYR A 109 8.77 -8.25 -4.29
C TYR A 109 9.98 -7.68 -5.04
N GLN A 110 9.85 -6.52 -5.67
CA GLN A 110 10.85 -5.96 -6.57
C GLN A 110 12.15 -5.62 -5.83
N GLU A 111 12.09 -4.86 -4.73
CA GLU A 111 13.27 -4.52 -3.94
C GLU A 111 14.00 -5.76 -3.40
N LYS A 112 13.25 -6.79 -2.97
CA LYS A 112 13.83 -8.04 -2.46
C LYS A 112 14.52 -8.81 -3.60
N ARG A 113 13.91 -8.88 -4.78
CA ARG A 113 14.48 -9.48 -5.98
C ARG A 113 15.76 -8.75 -6.45
N GLU A 114 15.72 -7.43 -6.56
CA GLU A 114 16.87 -6.62 -6.97
C GLU A 114 18.05 -6.79 -6.00
N ARG A 115 17.77 -6.82 -4.69
CA ARG A 115 18.76 -7.09 -3.65
C ARG A 115 19.38 -8.49 -3.77
N ALA A 116 18.57 -9.49 -4.09
CA ALA A 116 19.03 -10.86 -4.31
C ALA A 116 20.02 -10.93 -5.48
N LEU A 117 19.66 -10.33 -6.62
CA LEU A 117 20.52 -10.27 -7.81
C LEU A 117 21.82 -9.51 -7.51
N ALA A 118 21.74 -8.38 -6.80
CA ALA A 118 22.93 -7.60 -6.43
C ALA A 118 23.88 -8.35 -5.48
N ARG A 119 23.36 -9.19 -4.58
CA ARG A 119 24.15 -9.92 -3.58
C ARG A 119 24.66 -11.27 -4.05
N LEU A 120 23.84 -12.02 -4.78
CA LEU A 120 24.11 -13.41 -5.17
C LEU A 120 24.57 -13.53 -6.64
N GLY A 121 24.52 -12.42 -7.38
CA GLY A 121 24.86 -12.36 -8.79
C GLY A 121 23.76 -12.92 -9.69
N GLU A 122 23.98 -12.78 -10.99
CA GLU A 122 22.96 -13.06 -12.01
C GLU A 122 22.57 -14.55 -12.11
N ALA A 123 23.45 -15.45 -11.65
CA ALA A 123 23.24 -16.90 -11.66
C ALA A 123 22.07 -17.37 -10.77
N ILE A 124 21.61 -16.53 -9.84
CA ILE A 124 20.43 -16.83 -8.99
C ILE A 124 19.11 -16.63 -9.75
N ARG A 125 19.09 -15.89 -10.87
CA ARG A 125 17.84 -15.55 -11.57
C ARG A 125 16.95 -16.76 -11.88
N PRO A 126 17.46 -17.89 -12.42
CA PRO A 126 16.64 -19.08 -12.67
C PRO A 126 15.98 -19.65 -11.40
N VAL A 127 16.58 -19.43 -10.23
CA VAL A 127 16.00 -19.81 -8.93
C VAL A 127 14.88 -18.87 -8.52
N LEU A 128 15.14 -17.56 -8.59
CA LEU A 128 14.12 -16.54 -8.29
C LEU A 128 12.90 -16.67 -9.20
N ASP A 129 13.11 -17.17 -10.41
CA ASP A 129 12.09 -17.38 -11.44
C ASP A 129 11.38 -18.74 -11.33
N GLY A 130 11.86 -19.61 -10.45
CA GLY A 130 11.34 -20.95 -10.24
C GLY A 130 11.60 -21.91 -11.42
N GLU A 131 12.58 -21.61 -12.27
CA GLU A 131 12.99 -22.42 -13.41
C GLU A 131 13.86 -23.61 -12.98
N ARG A 132 14.53 -23.48 -11.83
CA ARG A 132 15.24 -24.57 -11.15
C ARG A 132 15.08 -24.47 -9.64
N PRO A 133 15.18 -25.58 -8.89
CA PRO A 133 15.23 -25.51 -7.43
C PRO A 133 16.51 -24.79 -6.95
N PRO A 134 16.43 -24.07 -5.82
CA PRO A 134 17.63 -23.53 -5.16
C PRO A 134 18.50 -24.66 -4.61
N THR A 135 19.81 -24.53 -4.77
CA THR A 135 20.81 -25.34 -4.06
C THR A 135 20.77 -25.04 -2.54
N HIS A 136 21.36 -25.91 -1.71
CA HIS A 136 21.41 -25.67 -0.25
C HIS A 136 22.11 -24.35 0.11
N GLN A 137 23.19 -24.01 -0.59
CA GLN A 137 23.91 -22.74 -0.40
C GLN A 137 23.03 -21.54 -0.75
N GLU A 138 22.32 -21.60 -1.89
CA GLU A 138 21.40 -20.53 -2.31
C GLU A 138 20.20 -20.40 -1.37
N ARG A 139 19.68 -21.50 -0.80
CA ARG A 139 18.62 -21.43 0.23
C ARG A 139 19.11 -20.71 1.48
N LEU A 140 20.29 -21.06 1.97
CA LEU A 140 20.89 -20.41 3.13
C LEU A 140 21.11 -18.92 2.87
N GLN A 141 21.65 -18.58 1.71
CA GLN A 141 21.87 -17.20 1.30
C GLN A 141 20.58 -16.40 1.09
N ALA A 142 19.54 -17.01 0.51
CA ALA A 142 18.23 -16.38 0.32
C ALA A 142 17.53 -16.11 1.67
N LEU A 143 17.63 -17.04 2.63
CA LEU A 143 17.14 -16.85 3.99
C LEU A 143 17.86 -15.69 4.70
N LEU A 144 19.19 -15.63 4.61
CA LEU A 144 20.00 -14.54 5.18
C LEU A 144 19.74 -13.19 4.50
N ALA A 145 19.27 -13.20 3.25
CA ALA A 145 18.98 -12.01 2.47
C ALA A 145 17.50 -11.60 2.47
N ASP A 146 16.63 -12.34 3.17
CA ASP A 146 15.17 -12.18 3.19
C ASP A 146 14.57 -12.11 1.76
N VAL A 147 14.89 -13.08 0.90
CA VAL A 147 14.44 -13.08 -0.51
C VAL A 147 13.33 -14.12 -0.71
N PRO A 148 12.13 -13.72 -1.16
CA PRO A 148 11.07 -14.67 -1.49
C PRO A 148 11.47 -15.48 -2.74
N LEU A 149 11.37 -16.80 -2.65
CA LEU A 149 11.59 -17.70 -3.78
C LEU A 149 10.24 -18.20 -4.32
N GLY A 150 9.99 -18.02 -5.61
CA GLY A 150 8.78 -18.50 -6.27
C GLY A 150 7.66 -17.47 -6.42
N LEU A 151 6.41 -17.93 -6.36
CA LEU A 151 5.21 -17.08 -6.48
C LEU A 151 5.02 -16.26 -5.20
N HIS A 152 4.98 -14.94 -5.35
CA HIS A 152 4.58 -14.03 -4.29
C HIS A 152 3.09 -13.72 -4.44
N THR A 153 2.34 -13.80 -3.35
CA THR A 153 0.90 -13.57 -3.33
C THR A 153 0.54 -12.77 -2.09
N HIS A 154 -0.14 -11.65 -2.30
CA HIS A 154 -0.73 -10.83 -1.26
C HIS A 154 -2.25 -10.74 -1.49
N LEU A 155 -3.04 -10.88 -0.42
CA LEU A 155 -4.51 -10.97 -0.45
C LEU A 155 -5.12 -9.93 0.49
N MET A 156 -5.48 -8.77 -0.05
CA MET A 156 -6.06 -7.68 0.75
C MET A 156 -7.53 -7.94 1.08
N GLU A 157 -7.83 -8.02 2.37
CA GLU A 157 -9.18 -8.33 2.86
C GLU A 157 -10.17 -7.18 2.67
N ARG A 158 -11.44 -7.53 2.43
CA ARG A 158 -12.56 -6.60 2.56
C ARG A 158 -13.06 -6.59 4.01
N GLY A 159 -12.35 -5.89 4.90
CA GLY A 159 -12.80 -5.67 6.28
C GLY A 159 -13.89 -4.59 6.39
N PRO A 160 -14.75 -4.62 7.43
CA PRO A 160 -15.71 -3.55 7.72
C PRO A 160 -15.04 -2.23 8.09
N ASP A 161 -13.81 -2.26 8.60
CA ASP A 161 -13.16 -1.06 9.14
C ASP A 161 -12.07 -0.47 8.25
N GLY A 162 -11.52 -1.22 7.28
CA GLY A 162 -10.51 -0.73 6.30
C GLY A 162 -9.36 0.09 6.90
N ALA A 163 -9.16 0.01 8.21
CA ALA A 163 -8.39 0.98 8.95
C ALA A 163 -6.92 0.63 8.76
N PRO A 164 -6.06 1.62 8.45
CA PRO A 164 -4.63 1.38 8.39
C PRO A 164 -4.21 0.75 9.71
N CYS A 165 -3.52 -0.37 9.61
CA CYS A 165 -3.19 -1.12 10.80
C CYS A 165 -2.08 -0.37 11.56
N LEU A 166 -2.38 0.07 12.78
CA LEU A 166 -1.33 0.55 13.70
C LEU A 166 -0.63 -0.63 14.42
N GLU A 167 -1.09 -1.87 14.20
CA GLU A 167 -0.61 -3.09 14.88
C GLU A 167 -0.43 -4.34 13.97
N ALA A 168 -0.59 -4.24 12.64
CA ALA A 168 -0.28 -5.37 11.73
C ALA A 168 1.24 -5.59 11.57
N ALA A 169 1.59 -6.76 11.01
CA ALA A 169 2.95 -7.09 10.58
C ALA A 169 3.57 -5.93 9.79
N SER A 170 4.86 -5.63 10.04
CA SER A 170 5.58 -4.46 9.51
C SER A 170 5.41 -4.21 8.00
N ALA A 171 5.16 -5.27 7.21
CA ALA A 171 4.96 -5.17 5.76
C ALA A 171 3.68 -4.39 5.38
N GLU A 172 2.54 -4.66 6.04
CA GLU A 172 1.28 -3.95 5.80
C GLU A 172 1.39 -2.47 6.15
N CYS A 173 2.02 -2.19 7.30
CA CYS A 173 2.28 -0.82 7.75
C CYS A 173 3.15 -0.05 6.75
N ASP A 174 4.16 -0.70 6.18
CA ASP A 174 5.03 -0.09 5.18
C ASP A 174 4.31 0.08 3.83
N ALA A 175 3.46 -0.86 3.44
CA ALA A 175 2.62 -0.77 2.25
C ALA A 175 1.64 0.41 2.34
N ASP A 176 0.93 0.55 3.46
CA ASP A 176 0.03 1.67 3.73
C ASP A 176 0.77 3.02 3.74
N ARG A 177 1.95 3.08 4.37
CA ARG A 177 2.78 4.30 4.39
C ARG A 177 3.22 4.70 2.99
N LEU A 178 3.65 3.73 2.17
CA LEU A 178 4.04 4.01 0.79
C LEU A 178 2.82 4.36 -0.06
N ALA A 179 1.67 3.70 0.09
CA ALA A 179 0.44 4.06 -0.59
C ALA A 179 0.02 5.50 -0.30
N LEU A 180 0.06 5.89 0.98
CA LEU A 180 -0.17 7.27 1.40
C LEU A 180 0.87 8.22 0.82
N GLU A 181 2.16 7.89 0.84
CA GLU A 181 3.20 8.75 0.27
C GLU A 181 3.06 8.90 -1.26
N LEU A 182 2.57 7.88 -1.96
CA LEU A 182 2.28 7.96 -3.39
C LEU A 182 1.09 8.90 -3.67
N LEU A 183 -0.01 8.76 -2.92
CA LEU A 183 -1.26 9.49 -3.16
C LEU A 183 -1.27 10.91 -2.56
N ALA A 184 -0.86 11.01 -1.31
CA ALA A 184 -0.93 12.18 -0.46
C ALA A 184 0.37 12.32 0.37
N PRO A 185 1.49 12.72 -0.25
CA PRO A 185 2.78 12.80 0.43
C PRO A 185 2.69 13.61 1.71
N GLU A 186 3.37 13.14 2.74
CA GLU A 186 3.25 13.70 4.09
C GLU A 186 3.54 15.19 4.12
N ARG A 187 4.49 15.67 3.33
CA ARG A 187 4.82 17.10 3.27
C ARG A 187 3.64 17.96 2.81
N GLU A 188 2.93 17.53 1.77
CA GLU A 188 1.78 18.25 1.23
C GLU A 188 0.55 18.08 2.10
N ALA A 189 0.30 16.86 2.58
CA ALA A 189 -0.78 16.56 3.50
C ALA A 189 -0.64 17.38 4.79
N LEU A 190 0.55 17.47 5.37
CA LEU A 190 0.82 18.25 6.58
C LEU A 190 0.61 19.75 6.33
N ALA A 191 1.03 20.27 5.18
CA ALA A 191 0.80 21.67 4.82
C ALA A 191 -0.70 21.98 4.70
N LEU A 192 -1.48 21.06 4.10
CA LEU A 192 -2.93 21.18 4.02
C LEU A 192 -3.58 21.14 5.40
N VAL A 193 -3.20 20.18 6.24
CA VAL A 193 -3.73 20.07 7.62
C VAL A 193 -3.46 21.34 8.41
N ARG A 194 -2.24 21.90 8.33
CA ARG A 194 -1.91 23.18 8.97
C ARG A 194 -2.73 24.35 8.45
N ALA A 195 -2.92 24.44 7.14
CA ALA A 195 -3.72 25.50 6.52
C ALA A 195 -5.20 25.39 6.90
N THR A 196 -5.67 24.18 7.20
CA THR A 196 -7.01 23.99 7.76
C THR A 196 -7.05 24.37 9.25
N GLY A 197 -6.14 23.91 10.11
CA GLY A 197 -6.23 24.07 11.56
C GLY A 197 -6.62 25.46 12.08
N THR A 198 -7.48 25.51 13.10
CA THR A 198 -7.86 26.74 13.80
C THR A 198 -7.76 26.53 15.31
N ASP A 199 -7.12 27.44 16.03
CA ASP A 199 -6.80 27.30 17.47
C ASP A 199 -8.03 27.20 18.39
N ARG A 200 -9.24 27.44 17.88
CA ARG A 200 -10.49 27.48 18.67
C ARG A 200 -11.34 26.21 18.57
N GLU A 201 -10.95 25.24 17.75
CA GLU A 201 -11.71 24.00 17.54
C GLU A 201 -11.18 22.86 18.40
N THR A 202 -12.06 21.92 18.77
CA THR A 202 -11.63 20.68 19.44
C THR A 202 -10.79 19.81 18.51
N TYR A 203 -9.92 18.97 19.08
CA TYR A 203 -9.09 18.01 18.34
C TYR A 203 -9.93 17.14 17.40
N ALA A 204 -11.11 16.69 17.85
CA ALA A 204 -12.02 15.88 17.03
C ALA A 204 -12.56 16.67 15.82
N ALA A 205 -12.96 17.93 16.02
CA ALA A 205 -13.43 18.80 14.92
C ALA A 205 -12.30 19.11 13.92
N GLN A 206 -11.11 19.41 14.43
CA GLN A 206 -9.92 19.61 13.58
C GLN A 206 -9.57 18.36 12.78
N ALA A 207 -9.60 17.18 13.41
CA ALA A 207 -9.33 15.90 12.75
C ALA A 207 -10.35 15.58 11.66
N ALA A 208 -11.65 15.78 11.92
CA ALA A 208 -12.70 15.56 10.93
C ALA A 208 -12.56 16.51 9.73
N ARG A 209 -12.25 17.79 9.98
CA ARG A 209 -12.05 18.79 8.94
C ARG A 209 -10.80 18.52 8.11
N ALA A 210 -9.70 18.13 8.76
CA ALA A 210 -8.49 17.68 8.10
C ALA A 210 -8.75 16.44 7.23
N ALA A 211 -9.49 15.45 7.74
CA ALA A 211 -9.86 14.25 6.99
C ALA A 211 -10.66 14.59 5.73
N ALA A 212 -11.67 15.46 5.85
CA ALA A 212 -12.44 15.93 4.71
C ALA A 212 -11.58 16.65 3.66
N ALA A 213 -10.65 17.51 4.10
CA ALA A 213 -9.73 18.20 3.22
C ALA A 213 -8.77 17.25 2.49
N LEU A 214 -8.22 16.25 3.20
CA LEU A 214 -7.35 15.22 2.62
C LEU A 214 -8.11 14.35 1.60
N ALA A 215 -9.31 13.88 1.95
CA ALA A 215 -10.16 13.12 1.05
C ALA A 215 -10.49 13.92 -0.22
N ALA A 216 -10.88 15.19 -0.08
CA ALA A 216 -11.21 16.04 -1.21
C ALA A 216 -9.99 16.36 -2.10
N ARG A 217 -8.83 16.66 -1.50
CA ARG A 217 -7.63 17.08 -2.24
C ARG A 217 -6.94 15.93 -2.97
N PHE A 218 -6.84 14.78 -2.32
CA PHE A 218 -6.04 13.64 -2.77
C PHE A 218 -6.87 12.45 -3.25
N GLY A 219 -8.20 12.47 -3.05
CA GLY A 219 -9.08 11.38 -3.44
C GLY A 219 -8.91 10.13 -2.56
N LEU A 220 -8.62 10.31 -1.28
CA LEU A 220 -8.47 9.21 -0.32
C LEU A 220 -9.83 8.65 0.12
N PRO A 221 -9.92 7.35 0.44
CA PRO A 221 -11.07 6.78 1.13
C PRO A 221 -11.34 7.50 2.46
N PRO A 222 -12.61 7.64 2.91
CA PRO A 222 -12.94 8.33 4.15
C PRO A 222 -12.20 7.78 5.38
N ALA A 223 -12.23 6.46 5.60
CA ALA A 223 -11.57 5.83 6.75
C ALA A 223 -10.04 6.03 6.74
N VAL A 224 -9.42 5.93 5.56
CA VAL A 224 -7.98 6.19 5.37
C VAL A 224 -7.67 7.66 5.64
N ALA A 225 -8.48 8.59 5.13
CA ALA A 225 -8.29 10.02 5.34
C ALA A 225 -8.43 10.39 6.83
N GLU A 226 -9.37 9.78 7.55
CA GLU A 226 -9.56 9.97 8.99
C GLU A 226 -8.37 9.47 9.82
N GLY A 227 -7.87 8.26 9.51
CA GLY A 227 -6.68 7.71 10.16
C GLY A 227 -5.46 8.60 9.91
N TYR A 228 -5.28 9.01 8.64
CA TYR A 228 -4.15 9.83 8.25
C TYR A 228 -4.20 11.24 8.86
N ALA A 229 -5.37 11.88 8.85
CA ALA A 229 -5.60 13.17 9.49
C ALA A 229 -5.26 13.14 10.98
N ARG A 230 -5.75 12.12 11.71
CA ARG A 230 -5.45 11.94 13.14
C ARG A 230 -3.95 11.79 13.38
N GLY A 231 -3.27 10.96 12.60
CA GLY A 231 -1.82 10.77 12.71
C GLY A 231 -1.01 12.05 12.45
N LEU A 232 -1.38 12.83 11.44
CA LEU A 232 -0.75 14.12 11.14
C LEU A 232 -1.03 15.16 12.23
N LEU A 233 -2.29 15.27 12.67
CA LEU A 233 -2.70 16.23 13.69
C LEU A 233 -2.05 15.91 15.04
N HIS A 234 -2.01 14.65 15.44
CA HIS A 234 -1.34 14.22 16.66
C HIS A 234 0.13 14.65 16.69
N ARG A 235 0.82 14.60 15.55
CA ARG A 235 2.20 15.08 15.44
C ARG A 235 2.36 16.60 15.49
N LEU A 236 1.32 17.35 15.13
CA LEU A 236 1.33 18.81 15.19
C LEU A 236 0.98 19.33 16.59
N THR A 237 0.01 18.70 17.26
CA THR A 237 -0.58 19.22 18.49
C THR A 237 -0.21 18.41 19.74
N GLY A 238 0.37 17.22 19.59
CA GLY A 238 0.55 16.26 20.68
C GLY A 238 -0.70 15.43 21.00
N GLY A 239 -1.77 15.56 20.21
CA GLY A 239 -3.04 14.85 20.43
C GLY A 239 -4.13 15.71 21.08
N PRO A 240 -5.24 15.09 21.54
CA PRO A 240 -6.26 15.76 22.31
C PRO A 240 -5.71 16.20 23.68
N SER A 241 -6.15 17.37 24.15
CA SER A 241 -5.82 17.85 25.49
C SER A 241 -6.48 17.00 26.58
N VAL A 242 -5.93 17.01 27.79
CA VAL A 242 -6.54 16.33 28.96
C VAL A 242 -7.97 16.82 29.21
N ALA A 243 -8.23 18.12 29.01
CA ALA A 243 -9.57 18.70 29.12
C ALA A 243 -10.53 18.08 28.10
N GLU A 244 -10.12 17.89 26.85
CA GLU A 244 -10.94 17.21 25.85
C GLU A 244 -11.13 15.72 26.15
N TRP A 245 -10.09 15.06 26.66
CA TRP A 245 -10.16 13.65 27.06
C TRP A 245 -11.16 13.42 28.19
N LEU A 246 -11.30 14.39 29.09
CA LEU A 246 -12.28 14.40 30.18
C LEU A 246 -13.65 14.98 29.76
N GLY A 247 -13.86 15.31 28.48
CA GLY A 247 -15.12 15.88 27.98
C GLY A 247 -15.39 17.32 28.45
N LEU A 248 -14.36 18.03 28.91
CA LEU A 248 -14.41 19.42 29.38
C LEU A 248 -14.10 20.43 28.27
N GLY A 249 -13.77 19.96 27.06
CA GLY A 249 -13.45 20.78 25.90
C GLY A 249 -14.68 21.35 25.19
N ALA A 250 -14.69 22.68 25.00
CA ALA A 250 -15.72 23.52 24.39
C ALA A 250 -16.99 23.78 25.24
N ARG A 251 -16.83 24.45 26.39
CA ARG A 251 -17.84 25.45 26.80
C ARG A 251 -17.46 26.79 26.17
N ARG A 252 -18.44 27.37 25.47
CA ARG A 252 -18.37 28.61 24.70
C ARG A 252 -17.74 29.77 25.45
#